data_AF-A0A522KHD3-F1
#
_entry.id   AF-A0A522KHD3-F1
#
_cell.length_a   1.000
_cell.length_b   1.000
_cell.length_c   1.000
_cell.angle_alpha   90.00
_cell.angle_beta   90.00
_cell.angle_gamma   90.00
#
_symmetry.space_group_name_H-M   'P 1'
#
loop_
_entity.id
_entity.type
_entity.pdbx_description
1 polymer ?
#
loop_
_entity_poly.entity_id
_entity_poly.type
_entity_poly.pdbx_seq_one_letter_code
_entity_poly.pdbx_strand_id
1 'polypeptide(L)'
;PGGVKAENNWMVFRMKPEQGMDLIANAKLPGLELDGHQVTLSAPYVKAGENEFSAYEQLLMDAIEGDRSHFLRFDEVEWAWRLLEPVLKRWQKGAPDFYAAGSDGPSTQDRLLDSGQHWRPVAIADGDDA
;
A
#
# COMPACT_ATOMS: atom_id res chain seq x y z
N PRO A 1 10.84 31.04 -17.40
CA PRO A 1 9.58 30.78 -16.66
C PRO A 1 9.68 29.45 -15.90
N GLY A 2 9.94 29.52 -14.59
CA GLY A 2 10.08 28.34 -13.74
C GLY A 2 8.77 27.57 -13.70
N GLY A 3 8.74 26.38 -14.31
CA GLY A 3 7.60 25.49 -14.21
C GLY A 3 7.44 25.04 -12.77
N VAL A 4 6.21 25.02 -12.27
CA VAL A 4 5.90 24.42 -10.98
C VAL A 4 6.30 22.94 -11.06
N LYS A 5 7.25 22.54 -10.22
CA LYS A 5 7.52 21.13 -9.98
C LYS A 5 6.33 20.57 -9.22
N ALA A 6 5.44 19.88 -9.92
CA ALA A 6 4.39 19.09 -9.29
C ALA A 6 4.91 17.66 -9.09
N GLU A 7 4.81 17.16 -7.86
CA GLU A 7 5.09 15.76 -7.57
C GLU A 7 3.92 14.86 -8.00
N ASN A 8 4.13 13.54 -8.06
CA ASN A 8 3.04 12.61 -8.37
C ASN A 8 1.96 12.65 -7.27
N ASN A 9 0.69 12.56 -7.66
CA ASN A 9 -0.41 12.37 -6.72
C ASN A 9 -0.47 10.89 -6.29
N TRP A 10 -0.86 10.63 -5.05
CA TRP A 10 -0.99 9.29 -4.49
C TRP A 10 -2.38 9.05 -3.93
N MET A 11 -2.93 7.86 -4.19
CA MET A 11 -4.10 7.34 -3.50
C MET A 11 -3.66 6.14 -2.68
N VAL A 12 -3.70 6.27 -1.35
CA VAL A 12 -3.17 5.29 -0.41
C VAL A 12 -4.33 4.64 0.32
N PHE A 13 -4.47 3.32 0.19
CA PHE A 13 -5.39 2.51 0.99
C PHE A 13 -4.61 1.87 2.14
N ARG A 14 -4.88 2.30 3.37
CA ARG A 14 -4.30 1.74 4.59
C ARG A 14 -5.23 0.63 5.10
N MET A 15 -4.70 -0.58 5.20
CA MET A 15 -5.46 -1.76 5.66
C MET A 15 -5.23 -2.08 7.15
N LYS A 16 -3.99 -1.94 7.62
CA LYS A 16 -3.60 -2.07 9.04
C LYS A 16 -2.34 -1.22 9.29
N PRO A 17 -2.09 -0.73 10.52
CA PRO A 17 -2.91 -0.89 11.73
C PRO A 17 -4.16 0.00 11.72
N GLU A 18 -4.06 1.21 11.18
CA GLU A 18 -5.16 2.15 11.06
C GLU A 18 -5.78 2.07 9.68
N GLN A 19 -7.04 1.66 9.61
CA GLN A 19 -7.76 1.59 8.33
C GLN A 19 -8.19 2.96 7.87
N GLY A 20 -7.88 3.28 6.62
CA GLY A 20 -8.29 4.53 6.03
C GLY A 20 -7.81 4.68 4.60
N MET A 21 -8.19 5.81 4.01
CA MET A 21 -7.74 6.22 2.69
C MET A 21 -7.15 7.62 2.77
N ASP A 22 -5.99 7.82 2.17
CA ASP A 22 -5.36 9.13 2.03
C ASP A 22 -5.21 9.48 0.55
N LEU A 23 -5.65 10.69 0.16
CA LEU A 23 -5.34 11.28 -1.13
C LEU A 23 -4.30 12.37 -0.93
N ILE A 24 -3.13 12.17 -1.53
CA ILE A 24 -2.00 13.09 -1.50
C ILE A 24 -1.94 13.77 -2.87
N ALA A 25 -2.18 15.07 -2.93
CA ALA A 25 -2.25 15.82 -4.19
C ALA A 25 -1.63 17.21 -4.08
N ASN A 26 -1.23 17.78 -5.22
CA ASN A 26 -0.73 19.15 -5.25
C ASN A 26 -1.89 20.15 -5.24
N ALA A 27 -1.87 21.10 -4.31
CA ALA A 27 -2.78 22.23 -4.25
C ALA A 27 -2.01 23.54 -4.44
N LYS A 28 -2.69 24.55 -4.99
CA LYS A 28 -2.10 25.89 -5.13
C LYS A 28 -2.06 26.58 -3.77
N LEU A 29 -0.93 27.20 -3.43
CA LEU A 29 -0.87 28.11 -2.29
C LEU A 29 -1.70 29.37 -2.57
N PRO A 30 -2.58 29.80 -1.65
CA PRO A 30 -3.28 31.07 -1.78
C PRO A 30 -2.28 32.23 -1.88
N GLY A 31 -2.24 32.90 -3.04
CA GLY A 31 -1.28 33.97 -3.30
C GLY A 31 -1.23 34.40 -4.76
N LEU A 32 -0.46 35.47 -4.99
CA LEU A 32 -0.17 36.00 -6.34
C LEU A 32 0.87 35.16 -7.08
N GLU A 33 1.73 34.46 -6.34
CA GLU A 33 2.74 33.56 -6.89
C GLU A 33 2.09 32.24 -7.34
N LEU A 34 2.64 31.64 -8.39
CA LEU A 34 2.19 30.37 -8.93
C LEU A 34 3.00 29.27 -8.25
N ASP A 35 2.76 29.09 -6.96
CA ASP A 35 3.43 28.09 -6.13
C ASP A 35 2.43 27.05 -5.61
N GLY A 36 2.90 25.82 -5.45
CA GLY A 36 2.09 24.66 -5.09
C GLY A 36 2.71 23.88 -3.95
N HIS A 37 1.87 23.30 -3.11
CA HIS A 37 2.29 22.41 -2.04
C HIS A 37 1.46 21.14 -2.02
N GLN A 38 2.00 20.08 -1.44
CA GLN A 38 1.29 18.82 -1.30
C GLN A 38 0.29 18.90 -0.13
N VAL A 39 -0.94 18.48 -0.36
CA VAL A 39 -1.99 18.35 0.65
C VAL A 39 -2.39 16.89 0.79
N THR A 40 -2.64 16.47 2.03
CA THR A 40 -3.13 15.13 2.37
C THR A 40 -4.56 15.21 2.84
N LEU A 41 -5.46 14.53 2.14
CA LEU A 41 -6.86 14.38 2.52
C LEU A 41 -7.05 12.97 3.10
N SER A 42 -7.25 12.88 4.41
CA SER A 42 -7.37 11.62 5.14
C SER A 42 -8.82 11.28 5.49
N ALA A 43 -9.20 10.03 5.22
CA ALA A 43 -10.51 9.46 5.53
C ALA A 43 -10.33 8.14 6.33
N PRO A 44 -10.31 8.20 7.68
CA PRO A 44 -10.25 7.00 8.51
C PRO A 44 -11.57 6.21 8.42
N TYR A 45 -11.48 4.87 8.40
CA TYR A 45 -12.65 3.99 8.27
C TYR A 45 -13.29 3.64 9.62
N VAL A 46 -12.47 3.54 10.67
CA VAL A 46 -12.92 3.16 12.01
C VAL A 46 -12.89 4.39 12.90
N LYS A 47 -13.99 4.67 13.60
CA LYS A 47 -13.99 5.71 14.64
C LYS A 47 -13.53 5.12 15.97
N ALA A 48 -12.94 5.97 16.81
CA ALA A 48 -12.58 5.58 18.18
C ALA A 48 -13.80 5.01 18.92
N GLY A 49 -13.70 3.74 19.35
CA GLY A 49 -14.75 3.04 20.08
C GLY A 49 -15.68 2.16 19.24
N GLU A 50 -15.49 2.08 17.92
CA GLU A 50 -16.19 1.09 17.10
C GLU A 50 -15.51 -0.28 17.21
N ASN A 51 -16.31 -1.34 17.39
CA ASN A 51 -15.82 -2.71 17.36
C ASN A 51 -15.54 -3.10 15.90
N GLU A 52 -14.27 -3.39 15.61
CA GLU A 52 -13.89 -4.01 14.35
C GLU A 52 -14.07 -5.53 14.46
N PHE A 53 -14.81 -6.14 13.54
CA PHE A 53 -14.85 -7.60 13.45
C PHE A 53 -13.49 -8.12 13.05
N SER A 54 -13.04 -9.18 13.71
CA SER A 54 -11.86 -9.90 13.25
C SER A 54 -12.13 -10.49 11.86
N ALA A 55 -11.10 -10.57 11.01
CA ALA A 55 -11.22 -11.17 9.68
C ALA A 55 -11.85 -12.58 9.72
N TYR A 56 -11.60 -13.35 10.78
CA TYR A 56 -12.22 -14.67 10.94
C TYR A 56 -13.68 -14.62 11.35
N GLU A 57 -14.10 -13.65 12.16
CA GLU A 57 -15.50 -13.51 12.56
C GLU A 57 -16.37 -13.19 11.35
N GLN A 58 -15.89 -12.28 10.51
CA GLN A 58 -16.56 -11.94 9.25
C GLN A 58 -16.63 -13.15 8.31
N LEU A 59 -15.51 -13.85 8.07
CA LEU A 59 -15.52 -15.03 7.20
C LEU A 59 -16.42 -16.15 7.70
N LEU A 60 -16.51 -16.35 9.03
CA LEU A 60 -17.43 -17.33 9.61
C LEU A 60 -18.88 -16.90 9.42
N MET A 61 -19.20 -15.62 9.57
CA MET A 61 -20.54 -15.10 9.30
C MET A 61 -20.93 -15.31 7.84
N ASP A 62 -20.06 -14.93 6.90
CA ASP A 62 -20.29 -15.09 5.47
C ASP A 62 -20.53 -16.56 5.11
N ALA A 63 -19.77 -17.48 5.70
CA ALA A 63 -19.95 -18.92 5.51
C ALA A 63 -21.32 -19.43 6.01
N ILE A 64 -21.82 -18.89 7.13
CA ILE A 64 -23.14 -19.23 7.68
C ILE A 64 -24.26 -18.66 6.82
N GLU A 65 -24.10 -17.43 6.33
CA GLU A 65 -25.06 -16.75 5.45
C GLU A 65 -25.04 -17.31 4.02
N GLY A 66 -24.00 -18.09 3.68
CA GLY A 66 -23.80 -18.66 2.35
C GLY A 66 -23.27 -17.65 1.34
N ASP A 67 -22.77 -16.50 1.80
CA ASP A 67 -22.06 -15.54 0.96
C ASP A 67 -20.65 -16.06 0.65
N ARG A 68 -20.32 -16.08 -0.64
CA ARG A 68 -19.04 -16.59 -1.16
C ARG A 68 -18.12 -15.48 -1.64
N SER A 69 -18.49 -14.21 -1.44
CA SER A 69 -17.79 -13.06 -2.01
C SER A 69 -16.37 -12.88 -1.45
N HIS A 70 -16.12 -13.30 -0.20
CA HIS A 70 -14.80 -13.24 0.44
C HIS A 70 -14.00 -14.56 0.35
N PHE A 71 -14.51 -15.54 -0.39
CA PHE A 71 -13.84 -16.82 -0.58
C PHE A 71 -13.25 -16.90 -1.99
N LEU A 72 -12.00 -17.37 -2.06
CA LEU A 72 -11.34 -17.61 -3.34
C LEU A 72 -12.05 -18.73 -4.09
N ARG A 73 -12.20 -18.54 -5.40
CA ARG A 73 -12.72 -19.58 -6.30
C ARG A 73 -11.63 -20.56 -6.69
N PHE A 74 -12.02 -21.77 -7.06
CA PHE A 74 -11.07 -22.83 -7.43
C PHE A 74 -10.18 -22.43 -8.62
N ASP A 75 -10.77 -21.82 -9.65
CA ASP A 75 -10.06 -21.34 -10.83
C ASP A 75 -9.10 -20.18 -10.52
N GLU A 76 -9.49 -19.25 -9.66
CA GLU A 76 -8.61 -18.18 -9.16
C GLU A 76 -7.37 -18.75 -8.46
N VAL A 77 -7.55 -19.76 -7.60
CA VAL A 77 -6.45 -20.45 -6.92
C VAL A 77 -5.56 -21.18 -7.91
N GLU A 78 -6.14 -21.86 -8.90
CA GLU A 78 -5.37 -22.55 -9.95
C GLU A 78 -4.49 -21.56 -10.73
N TRP A 79 -5.04 -20.41 -11.13
CA TRP A 79 -4.29 -19.38 -11.84
C TRP A 79 -3.19 -18.76 -10.98
N ALA A 80 -3.46 -18.48 -9.70
CA ALA A 80 -2.44 -18.00 -8.77
C ALA A 80 -1.27 -18.99 -8.67
N TRP A 81 -1.55 -20.30 -8.57
CA TRP A 81 -0.51 -21.32 -8.54
C TRP A 81 0.28 -21.42 -9.84
N ARG A 82 -0.38 -21.38 -11.00
CA ARG A 82 0.30 -21.38 -12.31
C ARG A 82 1.27 -20.21 -12.45
N LEU A 83 0.94 -19.05 -11.89
CA LEU A 83 1.81 -17.88 -11.88
C LEU A 83 3.01 -18.04 -10.93
N LEU A 84 2.77 -18.56 -9.71
CA LEU A 84 3.80 -18.67 -8.66
C LEU A 84 4.75 -19.86 -8.85
N GLU A 85 4.27 -20.97 -9.43
CA GLU A 85 5.05 -22.19 -9.61
C GLU A 85 6.42 -22.00 -10.30
N PRO A 86 6.55 -21.27 -11.44
CA PRO A 86 7.85 -21.05 -12.05
C PRO A 86 8.80 -20.23 -11.16
N VAL A 87 8.27 -19.25 -10.41
CA VAL A 87 9.06 -18.44 -9.47
C VAL A 87 9.60 -19.31 -8.34
N LEU A 88 8.75 -20.14 -7.73
CA LEU A 88 9.12 -21.06 -6.66
C LEU A 88 10.15 -22.10 -7.11
N LYS A 89 10.00 -22.68 -8.31
CA LYS A 89 10.98 -23.62 -8.88
C LYS A 89 12.35 -22.97 -9.09
N ARG A 90 12.38 -21.71 -9.55
CA ARG A 90 13.64 -20.97 -9.71
C ARG A 90 14.27 -20.61 -8.36
N TRP A 91 13.44 -20.27 -7.38
CA TRP A 91 13.84 -19.87 -6.03
C TRP A 91 14.59 -20.97 -5.28
N GLN A 92 14.28 -22.25 -5.51
CA GLN A 92 14.99 -23.40 -4.91
C GLN A 92 16.52 -23.38 -5.15
N LYS A 93 16.98 -22.65 -6.18
CA LYS A 93 18.40 -22.51 -6.53
C LYS A 93 18.94 -21.10 -6.29
N GLY A 94 18.12 -20.18 -5.82
CA GLY A 94 18.48 -18.79 -5.54
C GLY A 94 18.80 -18.57 -4.06
N ALA A 95 19.41 -17.41 -3.76
CA ALA A 95 19.53 -16.90 -2.41
C ALA A 95 18.89 -15.50 -2.36
N PRO A 96 18.21 -15.14 -1.26
CA PRO A 96 17.68 -13.79 -1.09
C PRO A 96 18.81 -12.77 -0.92
N ASP A 97 18.56 -11.54 -1.36
CA ASP A 97 19.44 -10.42 -1.04
C ASP A 97 19.29 -10.05 0.44
N PHE A 98 20.42 -9.78 1.10
CA PHE A 98 20.42 -9.38 2.50
C PHE A 98 20.06 -7.89 2.64
N TYR A 99 19.38 -7.56 3.73
CA TYR A 99 19.05 -6.20 4.12
C TYR A 99 19.07 -6.09 5.65
N ALA A 100 19.20 -4.87 6.16
CA ALA A 100 19.24 -4.63 7.60
C ALA A 100 17.84 -4.76 8.21
N ALA A 101 17.74 -5.30 9.42
CA ALA A 101 16.47 -5.34 10.14
C ALA A 101 15.96 -3.90 10.37
N GLY A 102 14.68 -3.65 10.03
CA GLY A 102 14.08 -2.33 10.09
C GLY A 102 14.29 -1.45 8.85
N SER A 103 15.05 -1.90 7.84
CA SER A 103 15.10 -1.21 6.54
C SER A 103 13.92 -1.60 5.65
N ASP A 104 13.64 -0.79 4.63
CA ASP A 104 12.60 -1.03 3.62
C ASP A 104 12.94 -2.17 2.63
N GLY A 105 13.89 -3.06 2.98
CA GLY A 105 14.36 -4.13 2.10
C GLY A 105 15.72 -3.87 1.42
N PRO A 106 16.13 -4.73 0.48
CA PRO A 106 17.41 -4.64 -0.21
C PRO A 106 17.39 -3.60 -1.34
N SER A 107 18.52 -2.93 -1.59
CA SER A 107 18.63 -1.91 -2.67
C SER A 107 18.45 -2.46 -4.08
N THR A 108 18.52 -3.78 -4.25
CA THR A 108 18.26 -4.45 -5.53
C THR A 108 16.78 -4.40 -5.95
N GLN A 109 15.86 -4.08 -5.03
CA GLN A 109 14.43 -3.98 -5.31
C GLN A 109 14.06 -2.86 -6.29
N ASP A 110 14.88 -1.81 -6.39
CA ASP A 110 14.66 -0.70 -7.31
C ASP A 110 14.76 -1.13 -8.78
N ARG A 111 15.38 -2.29 -9.06
CA ARG A 111 15.44 -2.88 -10.40
C ARG A 111 14.08 -3.35 -10.92
N LEU A 112 13.09 -3.48 -10.05
CA LEU A 112 11.72 -3.85 -10.41
C LEU A 112 10.92 -2.66 -10.94
N LEU A 113 11.40 -1.43 -10.75
CA LEU A 113 10.69 -0.20 -11.08
C LEU A 113 11.24 0.43 -12.37
N ASP A 114 10.38 1.15 -13.08
CA ASP A 114 10.79 1.94 -14.23
C ASP A 114 11.52 3.23 -13.81
N SER A 115 12.22 3.85 -14.77
CA SER A 115 12.90 5.12 -14.53
C SER A 115 11.91 6.20 -14.06
N GLY A 116 12.20 6.83 -12.92
CA GLY A 116 11.37 7.87 -12.30
C GLY A 116 10.32 7.35 -11.33
N GLN A 117 10.18 6.03 -11.16
CA GLN A 117 9.38 5.43 -10.10
C GLN A 117 10.23 5.13 -8.86
N HIS A 118 9.62 5.16 -7.69
CA HIS A 118 10.22 4.78 -6.43
C HIS A 118 9.17 4.13 -5.54
N TRP A 119 9.62 3.23 -4.65
CA TRP A 119 8.77 2.67 -3.62
C TRP A 119 8.38 3.75 -2.62
N ARG A 120 7.10 3.77 -2.21
CA ARG A 120 6.67 4.60 -1.09
C ARG A 120 7.25 3.99 0.21
N PRO A 121 7.97 4.77 1.04
CA PRO A 121 8.49 4.27 2.31
C PRO A 121 7.41 3.66 3.20
N VAL A 122 7.74 2.59 3.93
CA VAL A 122 6.78 1.89 4.80
C VAL A 122 6.58 2.64 6.11
N ALA A 123 7.60 3.33 6.59
CA ALA A 123 7.49 4.20 7.76
C ALA A 123 6.60 5.41 7.43
N ILE A 124 5.49 5.52 8.15
CA ILE A 124 4.87 6.83 8.37
C ILE A 124 5.87 7.56 9.25
N ALA A 125 6.40 8.69 8.80
CA ALA A 125 7.10 9.60 9.71
C ALA A 125 6.07 10.01 10.76
N ASP A 126 6.11 9.37 11.93
CA ASP A 126 5.45 9.88 13.12
C ASP A 126 6.02 11.28 13.31
N GLY A 127 5.17 12.29 13.10
CA GLY A 127 5.51 13.69 13.26
C GLY A 127 5.64 14.07 14.73
N ASP A 128 6.37 13.29 15.52
CA ASP A 128 6.51 13.48 16.97
C ASP A 128 7.96 13.25 17.47
N ASP A 129 8.94 13.62 16.64
CA ASP A 129 10.29 13.97 17.10
C ASP A 129 10.48 15.49 16.97
N ALA A 130 9.92 16.23 17.93
CA ALA A 130 10.26 17.61 18.26
C ALA A 130 10.64 17.72 19.74
#